data_AF-A0A182JJ20-F1
#
_entry.id   AF-A0A182JJ20-F1
#
_cell.length_a   1.000
_cell.length_b   1.000
_cell.length_c   1.000
_cell.angle_alpha   90.00
_cell.angle_beta   90.00
_cell.angle_gamma   90.00
#
_symmetry.space_group_name_H-M   'P 1'
#
loop_
_entity.id
_entity.type
_entity.pdbx_description
1 polymer ?
#
loop_
_entity_poly.entity_id
_entity_poly.type
_entity_poly.pdbx_seq_one_letter_code
_entity_poly.pdbx_strand_id
1 'polypeptide(L)'
;MAQFSACGRLLPFLKHTNISRVLSQSANFSNTARYRRQEVPKEEVNNEPIKYFGSQASRWTAQRSRSGPKGQDIPWFQPYVVNFSVAIFLIYFCILREENDIDEGLGRSLFEHVPGLEEQQLIVSYHYNKENGLSTIDIERRMKELGMNFEAVN
;
A
#
# COMPACT_ATOMS: atom_id res chain seq x y z
N MET A 1 31.84 43.57 -26.16
CA MET A 1 32.75 42.88 -27.09
C MET A 1 32.62 41.39 -26.81
N ALA A 2 31.59 40.67 -27.28
CA ALA A 2 31.36 40.19 -28.66
C ALA A 2 32.60 39.52 -29.28
N GLN A 3 32.68 38.19 -29.20
CA GLN A 3 33.18 37.35 -30.29
C GLN A 3 32.36 36.07 -30.30
N PHE A 4 31.49 35.99 -31.31
CA PHE A 4 30.85 34.78 -31.80
C PHE A 4 31.92 33.95 -32.52
N SER A 5 31.91 32.64 -32.35
CA SER A 5 32.52 31.76 -33.35
C SER A 5 31.51 30.67 -33.71
N ALA A 6 30.94 30.84 -34.89
CA ALA A 6 30.03 29.92 -35.55
C ALA A 6 30.81 29.10 -36.57
N CYS A 7 30.62 27.78 -36.54
CA CYS A 7 30.81 26.87 -37.67
C CYS A 7 30.13 25.55 -37.26
N GLY A 8 29.16 24.95 -37.94
CA GLY A 8 28.78 25.08 -39.35
C GLY A 8 28.67 23.68 -39.95
N ARG A 9 27.53 23.00 -39.70
CA ARG A 9 26.90 21.88 -40.45
C ARG A 9 27.68 20.56 -40.64
N LEU A 10 27.04 19.45 -40.28
CA LEU A 10 26.31 18.58 -41.22
C LEU A 10 25.76 17.34 -40.47
N LEU A 11 24.43 17.18 -40.48
CA LEU A 11 23.77 15.91 -40.22
C LEU A 11 24.04 14.95 -41.39
N PRO A 12 24.10 13.64 -41.11
CA PRO A 12 23.43 12.69 -41.97
C PRO A 12 22.27 12.06 -41.20
N PHE A 13 21.09 12.41 -41.68
CA PHE A 13 19.91 11.56 -41.72
C PHE A 13 20.29 10.22 -42.38
N LEU A 14 19.97 9.06 -41.77
CA LEU A 14 19.61 7.82 -42.49
C LEU A 14 19.16 6.71 -41.50
N LYS A 15 17.85 6.45 -41.56
CA LYS A 15 17.17 5.13 -41.67
C LYS A 15 17.15 4.17 -40.47
N HIS A 16 15.97 4.19 -39.84
CA HIS A 16 15.05 3.09 -39.53
C HIS A 16 15.50 1.62 -39.67
N THR A 17 14.93 0.83 -38.75
CA THR A 17 14.90 -0.64 -38.63
C THR A 17 16.15 -1.22 -37.95
N ASN A 18 16.10 -2.14 -36.98
CA ASN A 18 15.13 -3.18 -36.66
C ASN A 18 15.34 -3.64 -35.19
N ILE A 19 14.23 -4.00 -34.54
CA ILE A 19 14.06 -5.23 -33.75
C ILE A 19 14.93 -5.36 -32.48
N SER A 20 14.25 -5.11 -31.36
CA SER A 20 14.36 -5.81 -30.07
C SER A 20 15.41 -6.95 -30.02
N ARG A 21 16.61 -6.60 -29.58
CA ARG A 21 17.47 -7.58 -28.89
C ARG A 21 17.04 -7.58 -27.43
N VAL A 22 16.08 -8.44 -27.13
CA VAL A 22 15.83 -8.88 -25.75
C VAL A 22 17.13 -9.50 -25.27
N LEU A 23 17.93 -8.72 -24.54
CA LEU A 23 19.01 -9.28 -23.73
C LEU A 23 18.32 -10.08 -22.62
N SER A 24 18.11 -11.37 -22.89
CA SER A 24 17.97 -12.37 -21.85
C SER A 24 19.24 -12.32 -21.02
N GLN A 25 19.24 -11.49 -19.97
CA GLN A 25 20.23 -11.57 -18.91
C GLN A 25 19.99 -12.92 -18.22
N SER A 26 20.62 -13.97 -18.73
CA SER A 26 20.86 -15.17 -17.95
C SER A 26 21.86 -14.76 -16.88
N ALA A 27 21.36 -14.35 -15.72
CA ALA A 27 22.17 -14.21 -14.53
C ALA A 27 22.65 -15.61 -14.17
N ASN A 28 23.84 -15.98 -14.64
CA ASN A 28 24.58 -17.13 -14.14
C ASN A 28 25.05 -16.76 -12.73
N PHE A 29 24.17 -16.93 -11.75
CA PHE A 29 24.51 -16.78 -10.35
C PHE A 29 25.26 -18.05 -9.91
N SER A 30 26.53 -18.17 -10.32
CA SER A 30 27.44 -19.17 -9.78
C SER A 30 27.90 -18.72 -8.40
N ASN A 31 27.01 -18.82 -7.42
CA ASN A 31 27.37 -18.73 -6.01
C ASN A 31 28.00 -20.06 -5.60
N THR A 32 29.30 -20.22 -5.81
CA THR A 32 30.09 -21.19 -5.03
C THR A 32 30.33 -20.59 -3.65
N ALA A 33 29.25 -20.37 -2.89
CA ALA A 33 29.36 -20.25 -1.45
C ALA A 33 29.79 -21.63 -0.95
N ARG A 34 31.00 -21.73 -0.36
CA ARG A 34 31.42 -22.93 0.38
C ARG A 34 30.48 -23.08 1.57
N TYR A 35 29.34 -23.72 1.35
CA TYR A 35 28.45 -24.13 2.41
C TYR A 35 29.20 -25.21 3.18
N ARG A 36 29.77 -24.84 4.34
CA ARG A 36 30.15 -25.84 5.34
C ARG A 36 28.87 -26.57 5.66
N ARG A 37 28.68 -27.74 5.04
CA ARG A 37 27.59 -28.67 5.34
C ARG A 37 27.74 -29.00 6.82
N GLN A 38 27.00 -28.29 7.67
CA GLN A 38 26.71 -28.79 9.00
C GLN A 38 25.98 -30.09 8.75
N GLU A 39 26.59 -31.19 9.18
CA GLU A 39 25.89 -32.48 9.21
C GLU A 39 24.61 -32.25 9.98
N VAL A 40 23.48 -32.31 9.27
CA VAL A 40 22.16 -32.28 9.91
C VAL A 40 22.19 -33.44 10.88
N PRO A 41 22.11 -33.20 12.21
CA PRO A 41 22.02 -34.29 13.16
C PRO A 41 20.87 -35.16 12.68
N LYS A 42 21.10 -36.47 12.57
CA LYS A 42 20.06 -37.43 12.23
C LYS A 42 19.06 -37.37 13.38
N GLU A 43 18.09 -36.44 13.31
CA GLU A 43 17.00 -36.38 14.28
C GLU A 43 16.27 -37.70 14.12
N GLU A 44 16.41 -38.58 15.12
CA GLU A 44 15.51 -39.70 15.28
C GLU A 44 14.09 -39.15 15.16
N VAL A 45 13.35 -39.65 14.17
CA VAL A 45 11.97 -39.26 13.93
C VAL A 45 11.14 -39.77 15.11
N ASN A 46 11.14 -38.99 16.19
CA ASN A 46 10.28 -39.22 17.33
C ASN A 46 8.87 -38.73 16.91
N ASN A 47 7.88 -39.62 17.03
CA ASN A 47 6.48 -39.35 16.68
C ASN A 47 5.75 -38.52 17.76
N GLU A 48 6.45 -38.03 18.77
CA GLU A 48 5.92 -37.11 19.76
C GLU A 48 5.69 -35.70 19.19
N PRO A 49 4.69 -34.95 19.72
CA PRO A 49 4.49 -33.55 19.36
C PRO A 49 5.73 -32.68 19.60
N ILE A 50 6.14 -31.92 18.59
CA ILE A 50 7.30 -31.02 18.67
C ILE A 50 7.05 -29.93 19.72
N LYS A 51 7.92 -29.87 20.73
CA LYS A 51 7.85 -28.84 21.78
C LYS A 51 8.42 -27.51 21.25
N TYR A 52 7.65 -26.43 21.38
CA TYR A 52 8.11 -25.10 20.95
C TYR A 52 9.23 -24.55 21.86
N PHE A 53 9.01 -24.56 23.17
CA PHE A 53 9.99 -24.08 24.15
C PHE A 53 11.25 -24.95 24.15
N GLY A 54 12.40 -24.34 23.82
CA GLY A 54 13.69 -25.03 23.70
C GLY A 54 14.05 -25.47 22.28
N SER A 55 13.14 -25.35 21.32
CA SER A 55 13.44 -25.62 19.90
C SER A 55 14.29 -24.51 19.26
N GLN A 56 14.87 -24.78 18.09
CA GLN A 56 15.51 -23.74 17.28
C GLN A 56 14.49 -22.68 16.82
N ALA A 57 13.22 -23.04 16.68
CA ALA A 57 12.15 -22.11 16.35
C ALA A 57 11.93 -21.07 17.47
N SER A 58 12.04 -21.44 18.75
CA SER A 58 11.88 -20.47 19.84
C SER A 58 13.01 -19.44 19.91
N ARG A 59 14.16 -19.72 19.29
CA ARG A 59 15.29 -18.78 19.17
C ARG A 59 15.12 -17.81 17.99
N TRP A 60 14.13 -18.02 17.13
CA TRP A 60 13.90 -17.18 15.96
C TRP A 60 13.19 -15.87 16.35
N THR A 61 13.90 -14.75 16.24
CA THR A 61 13.34 -13.42 16.53
C THR A 61 12.47 -12.92 15.37
N ALA A 62 11.35 -12.25 15.67
CA ALA A 62 10.50 -11.60 14.65
C ALA A 62 11.28 -10.64 13.73
N GLN A 63 12.34 -10.00 14.24
CA GLN A 63 13.24 -9.16 13.46
C GLN A 63 13.93 -9.94 12.32
N ARG A 64 14.27 -11.22 12.51
CA ARG A 64 14.90 -12.06 11.47
C ARG A 64 13.96 -12.37 10.32
N SER A 65 12.65 -12.50 10.57
CA SER A 65 11.63 -12.61 9.51
C SER A 65 11.44 -11.30 8.78
N ARG A 66 11.40 -10.17 9.52
CA ARG A 66 11.05 -8.86 8.96
C ARG A 66 12.19 -8.23 8.15
N SER A 67 13.42 -8.30 8.65
CA SER A 67 14.56 -7.55 8.10
C SER A 67 15.40 -8.35 7.10
N GLY A 68 15.00 -9.57 6.76
CA GLY A 68 15.77 -10.47 5.91
C GLY A 68 17.13 -10.88 6.50
N PRO A 69 17.95 -11.63 5.77
CA PRO A 69 19.30 -11.98 6.18
C PRO A 69 20.16 -10.71 6.40
N LYS A 70 20.70 -10.53 7.62
CA LYS A 70 21.65 -9.45 7.91
C LYS A 70 22.88 -9.62 7.00
N GLY A 71 23.24 -8.58 6.24
CA GLY A 71 24.40 -8.60 5.34
C GLY A 71 24.09 -8.89 3.86
N GLN A 72 22.84 -8.73 3.43
CA GLN A 72 22.58 -8.57 2.00
C GLN A 72 23.14 -7.22 1.55
N ASP A 73 24.07 -7.23 0.59
CA ASP A 73 24.56 -6.03 -0.11
C ASP A 73 23.42 -5.47 -0.97
N ILE A 74 22.49 -4.78 -0.32
CA ILE A 74 21.40 -4.06 -0.98
C ILE A 74 22.01 -2.76 -1.52
N PRO A 75 21.96 -2.52 -2.84
CA PRO A 75 22.43 -1.27 -3.40
C PRO A 75 21.64 -0.10 -2.80
N TRP A 76 22.35 0.96 -2.39
CA TRP A 76 21.75 2.12 -1.76
C TRP A 76 20.68 2.82 -2.62
N PHE A 77 20.74 2.66 -3.96
CA PHE A 77 19.77 3.24 -4.90
C PHE A 77 18.45 2.45 -5.01
N GLN A 78 18.41 1.20 -4.54
CA GLN A 78 17.24 0.32 -4.65
C GLN A 78 15.94 0.95 -4.10
N PRO A 79 15.89 1.49 -2.86
CA PRO A 79 14.66 2.10 -2.35
C PRO A 79 14.22 3.32 -3.17
N TYR A 80 15.16 4.09 -3.72
CA TYR A 80 14.84 5.28 -4.50
C TYR A 80 14.19 4.93 -5.83
N VAL A 81 14.70 3.92 -6.54
CA VAL A 81 14.10 3.48 -7.81
C VAL A 81 12.70 2.92 -7.59
N VAL A 82 12.51 2.10 -6.55
CA VAL A 82 11.19 1.54 -6.21
C VAL A 82 10.22 2.67 -5.85
N ASN A 83 10.59 3.55 -4.92
CA ASN A 83 9.74 4.66 -4.52
C ASN A 83 9.44 5.60 -5.68
N PHE A 84 10.40 5.86 -6.57
CA PHE A 84 10.19 6.71 -7.74
C PHE A 84 9.18 6.10 -8.72
N SER A 85 9.29 4.79 -8.99
CA SER A 85 8.33 4.10 -9.85
C SER A 85 6.91 4.10 -9.26
N VAL A 86 6.78 3.85 -7.96
CA VAL A 86 5.50 3.91 -7.24
C VAL A 86 4.95 5.34 -7.23
N ALA A 87 5.79 6.34 -7.02
CA ALA A 87 5.39 7.74 -7.03
C ALA A 87 4.86 8.17 -8.42
N ILE A 88 5.51 7.75 -9.51
CA ILE A 88 5.01 8.01 -10.87
C ILE A 88 3.63 7.35 -11.06
N PHE A 89 3.46 6.10 -10.63
CA PHE A 89 2.16 5.45 -10.70
C PHE A 89 1.11 6.18 -9.86
N LEU A 90 1.43 6.61 -8.64
CA LEU A 90 0.51 7.38 -7.81
C LEU A 90 0.14 8.73 -8.45
N ILE A 91 1.10 9.44 -9.03
CA ILE A 91 0.82 10.69 -9.76
C ILE A 91 -0.12 10.41 -10.94
N TYR A 92 0.11 9.32 -11.69
CA TYR A 92 -0.78 8.91 -12.76
C TYR A 92 -2.19 8.61 -12.23
N PHE A 93 -2.33 7.78 -11.20
CA PHE A 93 -3.62 7.33 -10.68
C PHE A 93 -4.40 8.42 -9.95
N CYS A 94 -3.73 9.29 -9.20
CA CYS A 94 -4.40 10.29 -8.35
C CYS A 94 -4.65 11.63 -9.05
N ILE A 95 -3.89 11.96 -10.10
CA ILE A 95 -3.93 13.30 -10.72
C ILE A 95 -4.20 13.25 -12.22
N LEU A 96 -3.50 12.39 -12.96
CA LEU A 96 -3.55 12.41 -14.44
C LEU A 96 -4.62 11.50 -15.03
N ARG A 97 -5.11 10.52 -14.27
CA ARG A 97 -6.21 9.64 -14.67
C ARG A 97 -7.50 10.45 -14.70
N GLU A 98 -8.28 10.28 -15.76
CA GLU A 98 -9.65 10.80 -15.84
C GLU A 98 -10.47 10.30 -14.65
N GLU A 99 -11.38 11.16 -14.14
CA GLU A 99 -12.25 10.84 -13.02
C GLU A 99 -13.04 9.56 -13.31
N ASN A 100 -12.89 8.56 -12.46
CA ASN A 100 -13.63 7.32 -12.60
C ASN A 100 -14.96 7.46 -11.84
N ASP A 101 -16.04 6.78 -12.26
CA ASP A 101 -17.35 6.83 -11.60
C ASP A 101 -17.29 6.57 -10.07
N ILE A 102 -16.31 5.79 -9.64
CA ILE A 102 -16.03 5.49 -8.22
C ILE A 102 -15.50 6.74 -7.49
N ASP A 103 -14.63 7.52 -8.15
CA ASP A 103 -14.07 8.75 -7.59
C ASP A 103 -15.17 9.81 -7.44
N GLU A 104 -16.10 9.91 -8.40
CA GLU A 104 -17.30 10.76 -8.28
C GLU A 104 -18.19 10.31 -7.11
N GLY A 105 -18.32 8.99 -6.92
CA GLY A 105 -19.08 8.39 -5.83
C GLY A 105 -18.55 8.74 -4.43
N LEU A 106 -17.24 8.96 -4.27
CA LEU A 106 -16.63 9.37 -3.00
C LEU A 106 -17.00 10.81 -2.59
N GLY A 107 -17.38 11.67 -3.55
CA GLY A 107 -17.81 13.04 -3.27
C GLY A 107 -19.24 13.15 -2.71
N ARG A 108 -20.04 12.09 -2.85
CA ARG A 108 -21.43 12.05 -2.35
C ARG A 108 -21.43 11.77 -0.85
N SER A 109 -22.44 12.29 -0.14
CA SER A 109 -22.52 12.04 1.30
C SER A 109 -22.77 10.55 1.57
N LEU A 110 -22.13 9.97 2.60
CA LEU A 110 -22.34 8.56 2.95
C LEU A 110 -23.82 8.23 3.24
N PHE A 111 -24.56 9.23 3.71
CA PHE A 111 -25.99 9.16 3.99
C PHE A 111 -26.83 8.96 2.71
N GLU A 112 -26.38 9.45 1.55
CA GLU A 112 -27.03 9.19 0.27
C GLU A 112 -26.75 7.78 -0.27
N HIS A 113 -25.59 7.21 0.06
CA HIS A 113 -25.19 5.89 -0.43
C HIS A 113 -25.84 4.74 0.36
N VAL A 114 -25.97 4.89 1.68
CA VAL A 114 -26.55 3.88 2.56
C VAL A 114 -27.88 4.39 3.11
N PRO A 115 -29.03 3.97 2.54
CA PRO A 115 -30.33 4.43 3.01
C PRO A 115 -30.52 4.01 4.49
N GLY A 116 -31.01 4.95 5.31
CA GLY A 116 -31.26 4.73 6.73
C GLY A 116 -30.05 4.87 7.66
N LEU A 117 -28.84 5.08 7.13
CA LEU A 117 -27.65 5.28 7.97
C LEU A 117 -27.73 6.57 8.81
N GLU A 118 -28.23 7.64 8.20
CA GLU A 118 -28.43 8.93 8.87
C GLU A 118 -29.41 8.81 10.04
N GLU A 119 -30.52 8.11 9.82
CA GLU A 119 -31.56 7.88 10.82
C GLU A 119 -31.03 7.14 12.03
N GLN A 120 -30.31 6.03 11.81
CA GLN A 120 -29.72 5.25 12.90
C GLN A 120 -28.67 6.06 13.68
N GLN A 121 -27.83 6.83 12.99
CA GLN A 121 -26.83 7.68 13.63
C GLN A 121 -27.47 8.80 14.47
N LEU A 122 -28.57 9.39 13.99
CA LEU A 122 -29.35 10.37 14.74
C LEU A 122 -29.98 9.74 15.99
N ILE A 123 -30.56 8.54 15.89
CA ILE A 123 -31.14 7.83 17.04
C ILE A 123 -30.09 7.55 18.11
N VAL A 124 -28.95 6.98 17.73
CA VAL A 124 -27.86 6.66 18.66
C VAL A 124 -27.31 7.91 19.32
N SER A 125 -27.07 8.98 18.54
CA SER A 125 -26.59 10.25 19.09
C SER A 125 -27.61 10.94 19.98
N TYR A 126 -28.90 10.83 19.68
CA TYR A 126 -29.98 11.35 20.52
C TYR A 126 -30.00 10.68 21.90
N HIS A 127 -29.98 9.33 21.95
CA HIS A 127 -29.92 8.59 23.21
C HIS A 127 -28.68 8.96 24.02
N TYR A 128 -27.51 8.99 23.37
CA TYR A 128 -26.26 9.38 24.03
C TYR A 128 -26.33 10.80 24.61
N ASN A 129 -26.80 11.79 23.83
CA ASN A 129 -26.87 13.17 24.32
C ASN A 129 -27.87 13.31 25.47
N LYS A 130 -28.99 12.60 25.41
CA LYS A 130 -30.01 12.60 26.46
C LYS A 130 -29.50 11.99 27.77
N GLU A 131 -28.77 10.88 27.69
CA GLU A 131 -28.14 10.24 28.85
C GLU A 131 -27.05 11.11 29.50
N ASN A 132 -26.32 11.87 28.68
CA ASN A 132 -25.21 12.71 29.13
C ASN A 132 -25.60 14.17 29.41
N GLY A 133 -26.90 14.52 29.30
CA GLY A 133 -27.39 15.89 29.52
C GLY A 133 -26.88 16.93 28.52
N LEU A 134 -26.49 16.50 27.32
CA LEU A 134 -26.04 17.34 26.22
C LEU A 134 -27.23 17.86 25.41
N SER A 135 -27.04 18.95 24.66
CA SER A 135 -28.11 19.55 23.85
C SER A 135 -28.60 18.62 22.73
N THR A 136 -29.92 18.43 22.63
CA THR A 136 -30.58 17.60 21.62
C THR A 136 -31.27 18.39 20.50
N ILE A 137 -31.32 19.72 20.61
CA ILE A 137 -32.12 20.62 19.75
C ILE A 137 -31.78 20.45 18.26
N ASP A 138 -30.50 20.34 17.92
CA ASP A 138 -30.06 20.20 16.52
C ASP A 138 -30.41 18.81 15.95
N ILE A 139 -30.34 17.77 16.79
CA ILE A 139 -30.67 16.38 16.43
C ILE A 139 -32.16 16.26 16.17
N GLU A 140 -32.99 16.81 17.06
CA GLU A 140 -34.45 16.83 16.93
C GLU A 140 -34.90 17.59 15.66
N ARG A 141 -34.26 18.73 15.37
CA ARG A 141 -34.53 19.49 14.14
C ARG A 141 -34.25 18.64 12.90
N ARG A 142 -33.11 17.95 12.86
CA ARG A 142 -32.73 17.10 11.73
C ARG A 142 -33.62 15.87 11.58
N MET A 143 -33.98 15.21 12.69
CA MET A 143 -34.95 14.10 12.68
C MET A 143 -36.30 14.54 12.11
N LYS A 144 -36.76 15.76 12.45
CA LYS A 144 -38.00 16.33 11.94
C LYS A 144 -37.93 16.65 10.44
N GLU A 145 -36.79 17.13 9.94
CA GLU A 145 -36.55 17.35 8.50
C GLU A 145 -36.68 16.04 7.70
N LEU A 146 -36.24 14.92 8.28
CA LEU A 146 -36.35 13.59 7.69
C LEU A 146 -37.76 12.96 7.84
N GLY A 147 -38.69 13.65 8.51
CA GLY A 147 -40.05 13.16 8.75
C GLY A 147 -40.14 12.10 9.86
N MET A 148 -39.08 11.88 10.62
CA MET A 148 -39.08 10.97 11.77
C MET A 148 -39.70 11.66 13.00
N ASN A 149 -40.50 10.91 13.75
CA ASN A 149 -41.08 11.39 14.99
C ASN A 149 -40.20 10.93 16.17
N PHE A 150 -39.40 11.84 16.72
CA PHE A 150 -38.47 11.56 17.83
C PHE A 150 -39.21 11.15 19.13
N GLU A 151 -40.48 11.52 19.27
CA GLU A 151 -41.34 11.11 20.39
C GLU A 151 -41.62 9.60 20.40
N ALA A 152 -41.55 8.93 19.23
CA ALA A 152 -41.76 7.49 19.12
C ALA A 152 -40.50 6.66 19.45
N VAL A 153 -39.34 7.32 19.61
CA VAL A 153 -38.05 6.70 19.96
C VAL A 153 -37.81 6.76 21.49
N ASN A 154 -38.70 7.45 22.20
CA ASN A 154 -38.64 7.67 23.65
C ASN A 154 -39.27 6.53 24.45
#